data_AF-A0A1L9VMB6-F1
#
_entry.id   AF-A0A1L9VMB6-F1
#
_cell.length_a   1.000
_cell.length_b   1.000
_cell.length_c   1.000
_cell.angle_alpha   90.00
_cell.angle_beta   90.00
_cell.angle_gamma   90.00
#
_symmetry.space_group_name_H-M   'P 1'
#
loop_
_entity.id
_entity.type
_entity.pdbx_description
1 polymer ?
#
loop_
_entity_poly.entity_id
_entity_poly.type
_entity_poly.pdbx_seq_one_letter_code
_entity_poly.pdbx_strand_id
1 'polypeptide(L)'
;MVRQFKHHERKLLRKVDFHNYKSESDHREHTVRARYHLQDPADYRKYNVLAGSLRQLAHKLSALDPETDPVRKQVESDVLEKLWRMGVLKQSREQGAGLSRVEREVTVSAFCRRRLAILMVRSGMVENVKAAITFIEQGHVRVGTEVVTDPAFLVTRNMEDFVTWVDSSKIKRNIMRYRDNLDDFDLM
;
A
#
# COMPACT_ATOMS: atom_id res chain seq x y z
N MET A 1 14.55 -23.40 19.93
CA MET A 1 14.47 -24.28 18.73
C MET A 1 14.24 -25.70 19.19
N VAL A 2 13.37 -26.44 18.51
CA VAL A 2 13.10 -27.86 18.81
C VAL A 2 14.12 -28.74 18.09
N ARG A 3 14.51 -29.87 18.68
CA ARG A 3 15.42 -30.83 18.04
C ARG A 3 14.85 -31.37 16.73
N GLN A 4 15.72 -31.73 15.79
CA GLN A 4 15.29 -32.42 14.57
C GLN A 4 14.74 -33.82 14.89
N PHE A 5 13.58 -34.16 14.32
CA PHE A 5 12.96 -35.47 14.48
C PHE A 5 13.73 -36.56 13.73
N LYS A 6 13.87 -37.74 14.34
CA LYS A 6 14.38 -38.95 13.70
C LYS A 6 13.39 -39.44 12.63
N HIS A 7 13.86 -40.32 11.73
CA HIS A 7 13.04 -40.83 10.62
C HIS A 7 11.68 -41.43 11.06
N HIS A 8 11.68 -42.25 12.12
CA HIS A 8 10.45 -42.86 12.65
C HIS A 8 9.53 -41.82 13.31
N GLU A 9 10.08 -40.87 14.04
CA GLU A 9 9.33 -39.77 14.68
C GLU A 9 8.64 -38.90 13.62
N ARG A 10 9.35 -38.54 12.54
CA ARG A 10 8.77 -37.78 11.42
C ARG A 10 7.67 -38.56 10.68
N LYS A 11 7.78 -39.89 10.62
CA LYS A 11 6.74 -40.74 10.00
C LYS A 11 5.45 -40.74 10.81
N LEU A 12 5.54 -40.65 12.15
CA LEU A 12 4.39 -40.55 13.06
C LEU A 12 3.85 -39.11 13.14
N LEU A 13 4.74 -38.12 13.24
CA LEU A 13 4.43 -36.71 13.48
C LEU A 13 4.43 -35.86 12.20
N ARG A 14 3.84 -36.38 11.11
CA ARG A 14 3.87 -35.70 9.79
C ARG A 14 3.19 -34.34 9.75
N LYS A 15 2.19 -34.12 10.61
CA LYS A 15 1.39 -32.89 10.67
C LYS A 15 1.88 -31.92 11.74
N VAL A 16 2.93 -32.27 12.48
CA VAL A 16 3.44 -31.45 13.57
C VAL A 16 4.45 -30.46 13.00
N ASP A 17 4.05 -29.21 12.93
CA ASP A 17 4.91 -28.05 12.69
C ASP A 17 4.53 -26.98 13.75
N PHE A 18 5.52 -26.55 14.54
CA PHE A 18 5.33 -25.53 15.56
C PHE A 18 5.48 -24.11 15.02
N HIS A 19 5.97 -23.97 13.79
CA HIS A 19 6.23 -22.69 13.16
C HIS A 19 5.16 -22.32 12.15
N ASN A 20 4.65 -23.28 11.37
CA ASN A 20 3.67 -22.99 10.33
C ASN A 20 2.35 -23.70 10.61
N TYR A 21 1.40 -22.97 11.20
CA TYR A 21 0.04 -23.47 11.33
C TYR A 21 -0.76 -23.21 10.05
N LYS A 22 -1.65 -24.14 9.69
CA LYS A 22 -2.53 -23.98 8.50
C LYS A 22 -3.41 -22.73 8.58
N SER A 23 -3.76 -22.29 9.78
CA SER A 23 -4.54 -21.08 10.03
C SER A 23 -3.81 -19.79 9.64
N GLU A 24 -2.47 -19.80 9.63
CA GLU A 24 -1.65 -18.60 9.41
C GLU A 24 -1.38 -18.31 7.93
N SER A 25 -1.94 -19.13 7.02
CA SER A 25 -1.85 -18.96 5.56
C SER A 25 -0.42 -18.62 5.10
N ASP A 26 0.57 -19.39 5.56
CA ASP A 26 1.99 -19.24 5.19
C ASP A 26 2.61 -17.89 5.62
N HIS A 27 2.22 -17.39 6.79
CA HIS A 27 2.77 -16.14 7.36
C HIS A 27 2.69 -14.94 6.40
N ARG A 28 1.66 -14.92 5.55
CA ARG A 28 1.50 -13.88 4.53
C ARG A 28 1.39 -12.49 5.15
N GLU A 29 0.71 -12.37 6.29
CA GLU A 29 0.64 -11.13 7.07
C GLU A 29 2.05 -10.65 7.44
N HIS A 30 2.85 -11.52 8.06
CA HIS A 30 4.21 -11.17 8.48
C HIS A 30 5.08 -10.76 7.28
N THR A 31 5.00 -11.48 6.17
CA THR A 31 5.75 -11.18 4.94
C THR A 31 5.39 -9.79 4.38
N VAL A 32 4.11 -9.45 4.34
CA VAL A 32 3.65 -8.14 3.84
C VAL A 32 4.03 -7.03 4.81
N ARG A 33 3.89 -7.24 6.12
CA ARG A 33 4.28 -6.28 7.15
C ARG A 33 5.78 -5.98 7.12
N ALA A 34 6.61 -7.02 7.00
CA ALA A 34 8.05 -6.86 6.87
C ALA A 34 8.43 -6.11 5.58
N ARG A 35 7.80 -6.46 4.44
CA ARG A 35 8.10 -5.84 3.14
C ARG A 35 7.76 -4.36 3.08
N TYR A 36 6.63 -3.94 3.64
CA TYR A 36 6.15 -2.55 3.58
C TYR A 36 6.35 -1.77 4.88
N HIS A 37 7.04 -2.35 5.86
CA HIS A 37 7.28 -1.78 7.18
C HIS A 37 6.00 -1.26 7.85
N LEU A 38 4.96 -2.10 7.90
CA LEU A 38 3.72 -1.78 8.60
C LEU A 38 3.96 -1.78 10.12
N GLN A 39 3.82 -0.62 10.76
CA GLN A 39 4.03 -0.45 12.19
C GLN A 39 2.95 -1.15 13.02
N ASP A 40 1.67 -0.91 12.71
CA ASP A 40 0.54 -1.54 13.38
C ASP A 40 0.13 -2.85 12.68
N PRO A 41 0.11 -4.01 13.38
CA PRO A 41 -0.49 -5.24 12.86
C PRO A 41 -1.95 -5.07 12.41
N ALA A 42 -2.72 -4.20 13.06
CA ALA A 42 -4.13 -4.01 12.76
C ALA A 42 -4.35 -3.39 11.37
N ASP A 43 -3.40 -2.61 10.85
CA ASP A 43 -3.47 -2.03 9.50
C ASP A 43 -3.60 -3.12 8.44
N TYR A 44 -2.83 -4.21 8.56
CA TYR A 44 -2.92 -5.33 7.63
C TYR A 44 -4.34 -5.92 7.62
N ARG A 45 -4.91 -6.13 8.81
CA ARG A 45 -6.26 -6.69 8.96
C ARG A 45 -7.32 -5.76 8.39
N LYS A 46 -7.24 -4.46 8.68
CA LYS A 46 -8.15 -3.42 8.13
C LYS A 46 -8.12 -3.43 6.59
N TYR A 47 -6.91 -3.43 6.00
CA TYR A 47 -6.77 -3.50 4.54
C TYR A 47 -7.25 -4.83 3.96
N ASN A 48 -7.07 -5.95 4.67
CA ASN A 48 -7.55 -7.25 4.22
C ASN A 48 -9.08 -7.32 4.20
N VAL A 49 -9.74 -6.78 5.23
CA VAL A 49 -11.21 -6.67 5.27
C VAL A 49 -11.71 -5.77 4.14
N LEU A 50 -11.09 -4.60 3.92
CA LEU A 50 -11.44 -3.70 2.81
C LEU A 50 -11.26 -4.35 1.43
N ALA A 51 -10.14 -5.04 1.21
CA ALA A 51 -9.92 -5.76 -0.04
C ALA A 51 -10.94 -6.90 -0.20
N GLY A 52 -11.31 -7.58 0.88
CA GLY A 52 -12.35 -8.60 0.89
C GLY A 52 -13.73 -8.03 0.50
N SER A 53 -14.14 -6.93 1.12
CA SER A 53 -15.43 -6.29 0.82
C SER A 53 -15.51 -5.77 -0.62
N LEU A 54 -14.41 -5.21 -1.14
CA LEU A 54 -14.33 -4.77 -2.55
C LEU A 54 -14.43 -5.94 -3.52
N ARG A 55 -13.79 -7.08 -3.23
CA ARG A 55 -13.93 -8.29 -4.06
C ARG A 55 -15.33 -8.88 -3.98
N GLN A 56 -15.95 -8.88 -2.80
CA GLN A 56 -17.34 -9.33 -2.65
C GLN A 56 -18.30 -8.44 -3.44
N LEU A 57 -18.09 -7.12 -3.43
CA LEU A 57 -18.86 -6.19 -4.27
C LEU A 57 -18.68 -6.51 -5.75
N ALA A 58 -17.44 -6.70 -6.21
CA ALA A 58 -17.15 -7.06 -7.60
C ALA A 58 -17.80 -8.40 -8.00
N HIS A 59 -17.78 -9.40 -7.11
CA HIS A 59 -18.44 -10.67 -7.34
C HIS A 59 -19.97 -10.52 -7.44
N LYS A 60 -20.59 -9.75 -6.54
CA LYS A 60 -22.04 -9.46 -6.61
C LYS A 60 -22.40 -8.73 -7.91
N LEU A 61 -21.59 -7.76 -8.34
CA LEU A 61 -21.80 -7.07 -9.62
C LEU A 61 -21.66 -8.02 -10.81
N SER A 62 -20.72 -8.98 -10.76
CA SER A 62 -20.55 -9.96 -11.82
C SER A 62 -21.74 -10.91 -11.99
N ALA A 63 -22.52 -11.13 -10.92
CA ALA A 63 -23.69 -12.00 -10.91
C ALA A 63 -24.96 -11.34 -11.48
N LEU A 64 -24.99 -10.01 -11.64
CA LEU A 64 -26.10 -9.29 -12.27
C LEU A 64 -26.05 -9.42 -13.80
N ASP A 65 -27.09 -9.04 -14.55
CA ASP A 65 -27.01 -9.09 -16.02
C ASP A 65 -26.23 -7.87 -16.55
N PRO A 66 -25.22 -8.06 -17.44
CA PRO A 66 -24.46 -6.96 -18.02
C PRO A 66 -25.30 -5.97 -18.84
N GLU A 67 -26.35 -6.41 -19.52
CA GLU A 67 -27.07 -5.59 -20.49
C GLU A 67 -28.38 -5.01 -19.96
N THR A 68 -29.04 -5.74 -19.07
CA THR A 68 -30.39 -5.38 -18.59
C THR A 68 -30.36 -4.35 -17.46
N ASP A 69 -29.32 -4.38 -16.60
CA ASP A 69 -29.29 -3.61 -15.36
C ASP A 69 -28.47 -2.31 -15.47
N PRO A 70 -29.10 -1.12 -15.51
CA PRO A 70 -28.38 0.16 -15.55
C PRO A 70 -27.56 0.43 -14.28
N VAL A 71 -28.02 -0.09 -13.13
CA VAL A 71 -27.33 0.04 -11.84
C VAL A 71 -25.98 -0.65 -11.87
N ARG A 72 -25.87 -1.82 -12.50
CA ARG A 72 -24.59 -2.53 -12.65
C ARG A 72 -23.59 -1.67 -13.40
N LYS A 73 -23.99 -1.11 -14.56
CA LYS A 73 -23.13 -0.27 -15.41
C LYS A 73 -22.62 0.98 -14.68
N GLN A 74 -23.49 1.63 -13.89
CA GLN A 74 -23.13 2.80 -13.08
C GLN A 74 -22.15 2.44 -11.96
N VAL A 75 -22.51 1.49 -11.09
CA VAL A 75 -21.67 1.11 -9.95
C VAL A 75 -20.33 0.51 -10.40
N GLU A 76 -20.31 -0.26 -11.48
CA GLU A 76 -19.06 -0.75 -12.07
C GLU A 76 -18.16 0.40 -12.52
N SER A 77 -18.72 1.43 -13.17
CA SER A 77 -17.98 2.63 -13.56
C SER A 77 -17.36 3.31 -12.34
N ASP A 78 -18.18 3.57 -11.33
CA ASP A 78 -17.79 4.32 -10.14
C ASP A 78 -16.72 3.59 -9.34
N VAL A 79 -16.85 2.27 -9.20
CA VAL A 79 -15.87 1.44 -8.47
C VAL A 79 -14.54 1.42 -9.21
N LEU A 80 -14.54 1.19 -10.52
CA LEU A 80 -13.32 1.13 -11.31
C LEU A 80 -12.63 2.49 -11.35
N GLU A 81 -13.38 3.57 -11.55
CA GLU A 81 -12.84 4.92 -11.56
C GLU A 81 -12.28 5.31 -10.19
N LYS A 82 -13.00 5.05 -9.10
CA LYS A 82 -12.53 5.34 -7.75
C LYS A 82 -11.25 4.57 -7.41
N LEU A 83 -11.19 3.27 -7.71
CA LEU A 83 -10.01 2.45 -7.46
C LEU A 83 -8.81 2.88 -8.31
N TRP A 84 -9.06 3.34 -9.55
CA TRP A 84 -8.04 3.91 -10.41
C TRP A 84 -7.52 5.25 -9.87
N ARG A 85 -8.41 6.20 -9.53
CA ARG A 85 -8.04 7.50 -8.94
C ARG A 85 -7.23 7.35 -7.64
N MET A 86 -7.57 6.38 -6.79
CA MET A 86 -6.79 6.05 -5.58
C MET A 86 -5.44 5.37 -5.89
N GLY A 87 -5.23 4.85 -7.10
CA GLY A 87 -3.99 4.19 -7.51
C GLY A 87 -3.88 2.72 -7.10
N VAL A 88 -4.98 2.11 -6.65
CA VAL A 88 -5.01 0.68 -6.30
C VAL A 88 -4.99 -0.18 -7.56
N LEU A 89 -5.80 0.18 -8.56
CA LEU A 89 -5.76 -0.40 -9.89
C LEU A 89 -4.77 0.36 -10.77
N LYS A 90 -4.03 -0.36 -11.62
CA LYS A 90 -3.03 0.25 -12.51
C LYS A 90 -3.65 0.92 -13.74
N GLN A 91 -4.67 0.31 -14.33
CA GLN A 91 -5.29 0.74 -15.57
C GLN A 91 -6.70 1.29 -15.31
N SER A 92 -7.10 2.30 -16.08
CA SER A 92 -8.45 2.85 -16.04
C SER A 92 -9.43 1.95 -16.81
N ARG A 93 -10.73 2.20 -16.68
CA ARG A 93 -11.78 1.49 -17.42
C ARG A 93 -11.54 1.55 -18.93
N GLU A 94 -11.23 2.75 -19.44
CA GLU A 94 -10.92 3.00 -20.86
C GLU A 94 -9.69 2.24 -21.34
N GLN A 95 -8.72 1.98 -20.46
CA GLN A 95 -7.51 1.20 -20.74
C GLN A 95 -7.75 -0.32 -20.63
N GLY A 96 -9.00 -0.78 -20.57
CA GLY A 96 -9.36 -2.19 -20.48
C GLY A 96 -9.36 -2.76 -19.07
N ALA A 97 -9.62 -1.94 -18.05
CA ALA A 97 -9.91 -2.44 -16.72
C ALA A 97 -11.38 -2.87 -16.61
N GLY A 98 -11.61 -4.15 -16.36
CA GLY A 98 -12.93 -4.71 -16.01
C GLY A 98 -12.97 -5.24 -14.58
N LEU A 99 -14.14 -5.70 -14.15
CA LEU A 99 -14.37 -6.30 -12.81
C LEU A 99 -13.38 -7.43 -12.46
N SER A 100 -12.91 -8.19 -13.44
CA SER A 100 -11.92 -9.26 -13.24
C SER A 100 -10.59 -8.77 -12.64
N ARG A 101 -10.21 -7.52 -12.92
CA ARG A 101 -9.00 -6.92 -12.33
C ARG A 101 -9.19 -6.55 -10.88
N VAL A 102 -10.41 -6.17 -10.48
CA VAL A 102 -10.71 -5.88 -9.07
C VAL A 102 -10.43 -7.12 -8.24
N GLU A 103 -10.84 -8.29 -8.71
CA GLU A 103 -10.61 -9.56 -8.01
C GLU A 103 -9.12 -9.89 -7.83
N ARG A 104 -8.33 -9.71 -8.89
CA ARG A 104 -6.91 -10.10 -8.94
C ARG A 104 -5.96 -9.05 -8.37
N GLU A 105 -6.16 -7.78 -8.69
CA GLU A 105 -5.20 -6.70 -8.38
C GLU A 105 -5.46 -6.05 -7.02
N VAL A 106 -6.72 -5.99 -6.54
CA VAL A 106 -7.06 -5.37 -5.24
C VAL A 106 -6.62 -6.28 -4.11
N THR A 107 -5.36 -6.12 -3.71
CA THR A 107 -4.69 -6.88 -2.66
C THR A 107 -4.25 -5.94 -1.54
N VAL A 108 -4.01 -6.47 -0.33
CA VAL A 108 -3.45 -5.68 0.77
C VAL A 108 -2.15 -4.99 0.37
N SER A 109 -1.31 -5.69 -0.40
CA SER A 109 -0.07 -5.13 -0.94
C SER A 109 -0.31 -3.95 -1.90
N ALA A 110 -1.45 -3.89 -2.60
CA ALA A 110 -1.79 -2.76 -3.45
C ALA A 110 -2.06 -1.49 -2.62
N PHE A 111 -2.79 -1.61 -1.51
CA PHE A 111 -2.97 -0.50 -0.57
C PHE A 111 -1.66 -0.10 0.10
N CYS A 112 -0.85 -1.07 0.55
CA CYS A 112 0.45 -0.78 1.17
C CYS A 112 1.39 -0.02 0.22
N ARG A 113 1.34 -0.31 -1.08
CA ARG A 113 2.11 0.40 -2.11
C ARG A 113 1.70 1.86 -2.35
N ARG A 114 0.53 2.27 -1.85
CA ARG A 114 0.00 3.65 -1.91
C ARG A 114 0.21 4.45 -0.62
N ARG A 115 0.79 3.83 0.42
CA ARG A 115 1.22 4.57 1.63
C ARG A 115 2.32 5.56 1.27
N LEU A 116 2.29 6.74 1.90
CA LEU A 116 3.21 7.85 1.65
C LEU A 116 4.68 7.40 1.69
N ALA A 117 5.08 6.67 2.74
CA ALA A 117 6.46 6.20 2.88
C ALA A 117 6.94 5.34 1.70
N ILE A 118 6.08 4.48 1.16
CA ILE A 118 6.43 3.61 0.02
C ILE A 118 6.50 4.40 -1.29
N LEU A 119 5.64 5.41 -1.44
CA LEU A 119 5.67 6.28 -2.61
C LEU A 119 6.93 7.16 -2.62
N MET A 120 7.34 7.69 -1.47
CA MET A 120 8.61 8.42 -1.35
C MET A 120 9.80 7.58 -1.82
N VAL A 121 9.87 6.32 -1.40
CA VAL A 121 10.94 5.42 -1.85
C VAL A 121 10.85 5.12 -3.35
N ARG A 122 9.65 4.92 -3.88
CA ARG A 122 9.45 4.68 -5.31
C ARG A 122 9.83 5.88 -6.18
N SER A 123 9.54 7.10 -5.71
CA SER A 123 9.89 8.35 -6.40
C SER A 123 11.39 8.67 -6.37
N GLY A 124 12.18 7.92 -5.59
CA GLY A 124 13.60 8.19 -5.38
C GLY A 124 13.89 9.35 -4.40
N MET A 125 12.87 9.87 -3.72
CA MET A 125 13.01 10.92 -2.70
C MET A 125 13.79 10.43 -1.47
N VAL A 126 13.68 9.14 -1.14
CA VAL A 126 14.37 8.48 -0.03
C VAL A 126 14.81 7.08 -0.46
N GLU A 127 15.97 6.61 -0.01
CA GLU A 127 16.49 5.29 -0.39
C GLU A 127 15.78 4.12 0.33
N ASN A 128 15.48 4.30 1.62
CA ASN A 128 15.01 3.23 2.51
C ASN A 128 13.62 3.53 3.08
N VAL A 129 12.76 2.51 3.16
CA VAL A 129 11.39 2.64 3.71
C VAL A 129 11.41 3.07 5.17
N LYS A 130 12.33 2.51 5.97
CA LYS A 130 12.47 2.88 7.39
C LYS A 130 12.84 4.35 7.56
N ALA A 131 13.75 4.87 6.73
CA ALA A 131 14.13 6.27 6.75
C ALA A 131 12.97 7.17 6.31
N ALA A 132 12.21 6.78 5.28
CA ALA A 132 11.03 7.52 4.83
C ALA A 132 10.00 7.67 5.96
N ILE A 133 9.73 6.61 6.71
CA ILE A 133 8.84 6.64 7.88
C ILE A 133 9.34 7.62 8.94
N THR A 134 10.63 7.53 9.30
CA THR A 134 11.22 8.45 10.27
C THR A 134 11.12 9.91 9.83
N PHE A 135 11.33 10.21 8.55
CA PHE A 135 11.22 11.59 8.04
C PHE A 135 9.78 12.10 8.00
N ILE A 136 8.80 11.23 7.76
CA ILE A 136 7.38 11.57 7.83
C ILE A 136 6.99 11.85 9.28
N GLU A 137 7.36 10.98 10.23
CA GLU A 137 7.06 11.16 11.65
C GLU A 137 7.69 12.43 12.23
N GLN A 138 8.87 12.82 11.73
CA GLN A 138 9.52 14.08 12.08
C GLN A 138 8.86 15.32 11.45
N GLY A 139 7.91 15.16 10.53
CA GLY A 139 7.19 16.25 9.88
C GLY A 139 8.00 16.95 8.77
N HIS A 140 8.93 16.25 8.12
CA HIS A 140 9.72 16.83 7.02
C HIS A 140 9.01 16.78 5.66
N VAL A 141 7.90 16.06 5.57
CA VAL A 141 7.20 15.78 4.31
C VAL A 141 5.84 16.47 4.29
N ARG A 142 5.50 17.09 3.17
CA ARG A 142 4.16 17.61 2.90
C ARG A 142 3.56 16.98 1.65
N VAL A 143 2.25 16.93 1.61
CA VAL A 143 1.48 16.54 0.42
C VAL A 143 0.62 17.73 0.04
N GLY A 144 0.95 18.37 -1.09
CA GLY A 144 0.38 19.68 -1.42
C GLY A 144 0.86 20.74 -0.44
N THR A 145 -0.08 21.38 0.24
CA THR A 145 0.20 22.46 1.21
C THR A 145 0.34 21.97 2.64
N GLU A 146 -0.16 20.78 2.96
CA GLU A 146 -0.26 20.29 4.33
C GLU A 146 0.88 19.35 4.70
N VAL A 147 1.44 19.55 5.90
CA VAL A 147 2.46 18.67 6.47
C VAL A 147 1.80 17.39 6.96
N VAL A 148 2.31 16.24 6.52
CA VAL A 148 1.78 14.93 6.89
C VAL A 148 2.75 14.26 7.86
N THR A 149 2.25 13.90 9.03
CA THR A 149 3.03 13.21 10.08
C THR A 149 2.72 11.73 10.19
N ASP A 150 1.62 11.25 9.60
CA ASP A 150 1.21 9.85 9.61
C ASP A 150 1.79 9.07 8.40
N PRO A 151 2.68 8.08 8.61
CA PRO A 151 3.19 7.24 7.54
C PRO A 151 2.13 6.32 6.89
N ALA A 152 0.98 6.14 7.54
CA ALA A 152 -0.16 5.40 7.00
C ALA A 152 -1.00 6.19 6.00
N PHE A 153 -0.72 7.48 5.80
CA PHE A 153 -1.42 8.32 4.85
C PHE A 153 -1.38 7.72 3.43
N LEU A 154 -2.57 7.51 2.85
CA LEU A 154 -2.76 6.97 1.51
C LEU A 154 -2.80 8.09 0.49
N VAL A 155 -1.80 8.17 -0.37
CA VAL A 155 -1.71 9.20 -1.40
C VAL A 155 -2.44 8.71 -2.66
N THR A 156 -3.38 9.52 -3.16
CA THR A 156 -4.07 9.27 -4.43
C THR A 156 -3.16 9.56 -5.62
N ARG A 157 -3.52 9.13 -6.84
CA ARG A 157 -2.69 9.38 -8.02
C ARG A 157 -2.43 10.86 -8.25
N ASN A 158 -3.48 11.67 -8.15
CA ASN A 158 -3.40 13.10 -8.42
C ASN A 158 -2.55 13.84 -7.37
N MET A 159 -2.48 13.32 -6.14
CA MET A 159 -1.69 13.90 -5.05
C MET A 159 -0.22 13.46 -5.05
N GLU A 160 0.14 12.48 -5.88
CA GLU A 160 1.50 11.91 -5.94
C GLU A 160 2.53 12.96 -6.39
N ASP A 161 2.17 13.80 -7.35
CA ASP A 161 3.04 14.85 -7.89
C ASP A 161 3.29 15.99 -6.89
N PHE A 162 2.44 16.13 -5.87
CA PHE A 162 2.54 17.17 -4.86
C PHE A 162 3.25 16.71 -3.57
N VAL A 163 3.80 15.49 -3.56
CA VAL A 163 4.60 14.99 -2.44
C VAL A 163 5.99 15.63 -2.48
N THR A 164 6.27 16.53 -1.53
CA THR A 164 7.53 17.28 -1.49
C THR A 164 8.04 17.46 -0.06
N TRP A 165 9.30 17.88 0.09
CA TRP A 165 9.82 18.31 1.38
C TRP A 165 9.17 19.62 1.81
N VAL A 166 8.98 19.77 3.12
CA VAL A 166 8.61 21.06 3.72
C VAL A 166 9.73 22.09 3.45
N ASP A 167 9.36 23.34 3.21
CA ASP A 167 10.32 24.37 2.82
C ASP A 167 11.38 24.66 3.89
N SER A 168 10.97 24.65 5.17
CA SER A 168 11.86 24.79 6.33
C SER A 168 12.63 23.51 6.70
N SER A 169 12.49 22.43 5.92
CA SER A 169 13.13 21.15 6.22
C SER A 169 14.65 21.22 6.08
N LYS A 170 15.36 20.74 7.11
CA LYS A 170 16.82 20.56 7.07
C LYS A 170 17.25 19.60 5.96
N ILE A 171 16.40 18.64 5.60
CA ILE A 171 16.68 17.69 4.51
C ILE A 171 16.69 18.43 3.17
N LYS A 172 15.69 19.30 2.92
CA LYS A 172 15.63 20.13 1.72
C LYS A 172 16.87 21.02 1.62
N ARG A 173 17.26 21.67 2.72
CA ARG A 173 18.48 22.49 2.80
C ARG A 173 19.74 21.70 2.44
N ASN A 174 19.89 20.50 3.00
CA ASN A 174 21.04 19.64 2.69
C ASN A 174 21.09 19.24 1.21
N ILE A 175 19.93 18.91 0.62
CA ILE A 175 19.84 18.57 -0.81
C ILE A 175 20.20 19.78 -1.69
N MET A 176 19.68 20.97 -1.39
CA MET A 176 19.99 22.19 -2.15
C MET A 176 21.46 22.59 -2.02
N ARG A 177 22.03 22.46 -0.82
CA ARG A 177 23.46 22.70 -0.56
C ARG A 177 24.34 21.73 -1.34
N TYR A 178 23.98 20.45 -1.38
CA TYR A 178 24.70 19.46 -2.18
C TYR A 178 24.66 19.75 -3.68
N ARG A 179 23.60 20.43 -4.15
CA ARG A 179 23.43 20.85 -5.55
C ARG A 179 23.98 22.26 -5.82
N ASP A 180 24.62 22.90 -4.84
CA ASP A 180 25.10 24.29 -4.91
C ASP A 180 24.01 25.32 -5.28
N ASN A 181 22.74 25.01 -5.01
CA ASN A 181 21.56 25.82 -5.31
C ASN A 181 20.85 26.30 -4.04
N LEU A 182 21.60 26.47 -2.94
CA LEU A 182 21.03 26.94 -1.70
C LEU A 182 20.86 28.46 -1.76
N ASP A 183 19.61 28.91 -1.77
CA ASP A 183 19.24 30.31 -1.55
C ASP A 183 18.79 30.49 -0.09
N ASP A 184 19.47 31.39 0.64
CA ASP A 184 19.17 31.68 2.04
C ASP A 184 17.97 32.64 2.20
N PHE A 185 17.51 33.30 1.13
CA PHE A 185 16.35 34.20 1.16
C PHE A 185 15.03 33.44 1.35
N ASP A 186 14.88 32.27 0.72
CA ASP A 186 13.69 31.41 0.81
C ASP A 186 13.45 30.82 2.23
N LEU A 187 14.37 31.05 3.16
CA LEU A 187 14.36 30.53 4.53
C LEU A 187 13.99 31.58 5.60
N MET A 188 13.92 32.88 5.24
CA MET A 188 13.51 33.97 6.13
C MET A 188 11.99 34.17 6.10
#